data_AF-A0A3C1GBA5-F1
#
_entry.id   AF-A0A3C1GBA5-F1
#
_cell.length_a   1.000
_cell.length_b   1.000
_cell.length_c   1.000
_cell.angle_alpha   90.00
_cell.angle_beta   90.00
_cell.angle_gamma   90.00
#
_symmetry.space_group_name_H-M   'P 1'
#
loop_
_entity.id
_entity.type
_entity.pdbx_description
1 polymer ?
#
loop_
_entity_poly.entity_id
_entity_poly.type
_entity_poly.pdbx_seq_one_letter_code
_entity_poly.pdbx_strand_id
1 'polypeptide(L)'
;MQAAALAGAGLVAACAALARVPNLAQAPVTFLLLFAGAFACYALGAWGLHESRGGRAMLLVLLVAGAARLALLPAAPTLSTDAYRYVWDARVASAGISPYLHWFTALKANIDEIAGLVPLASRVGAEGVNLQRLVYNGLGLATAEQSLHGRLVEREEALIQHAAAAARGAGIVFSASGAVAPEVSLNPAQEDRPWSACRRPWSLVYVTVHGNVLPCCIAPWITAHYDGIVLGNLFRQSLAEIWWGPRYLEFRDAIQTEAPPEPCRGCGVKWSL
;
A
#
# COMPACT_ATOMS: atom_id res chain seq x y z
N MET A 1 22.13 43.31 -7.54
CA MET A 1 22.34 42.15 -8.46
C MET A 1 23.50 41.24 -8.04
N GLN A 2 24.75 41.71 -7.90
CA GLN A 2 25.88 40.83 -7.55
C GLN A 2 25.69 40.10 -6.20
N ALA A 3 25.30 40.83 -5.14
CA ALA A 3 25.02 40.23 -3.83
C ALA A 3 23.90 39.17 -3.90
N ALA A 4 22.85 39.43 -4.68
CA ALA A 4 21.76 38.48 -4.88
C ALA A 4 22.19 37.23 -5.67
N ALA A 5 23.08 37.39 -6.65
CA ALA A 5 23.64 36.26 -7.40
C ALA A 5 24.53 35.37 -6.51
N LEU A 6 25.35 35.98 -5.63
CA LEU A 6 26.15 35.25 -4.64
C LEU A 6 25.27 34.49 -3.65
N ALA A 7 24.22 35.14 -3.14
CA ALA A 7 23.24 34.50 -2.28
C ALA A 7 22.53 33.34 -3.00
N GLY A 8 22.16 33.52 -4.27
CA GLY A 8 21.61 32.45 -5.11
C GLY A 8 22.56 31.27 -5.30
N ALA A 9 23.86 31.52 -5.53
CA ALA A 9 24.87 30.46 -5.60
C ALA A 9 25.00 29.71 -4.26
N GLY A 10 24.94 30.41 -3.13
CA GLY A 10 24.92 29.82 -1.80
C GLY A 10 23.72 28.90 -1.57
N LEU A 11 22.53 29.32 -2.02
CA LEU A 11 21.32 28.48 -1.98
C LEU A 11 21.50 27.19 -2.79
N VAL A 12 22.01 27.29 -4.03
CA VAL A 12 22.25 26.12 -4.88
C VAL A 12 23.28 25.19 -4.25
N ALA A 13 24.35 25.73 -3.65
CA ALA A 13 25.36 24.93 -2.94
C ALA A 13 24.77 24.19 -1.74
N ALA A 14 23.91 24.85 -0.94
CA ALA A 14 23.22 24.22 0.18
C ALA A 14 22.26 23.11 -0.29
N CYS A 15 21.52 23.33 -1.38
CA CYS A 15 20.70 22.29 -2.02
C CYS A 15 21.53 21.10 -2.49
N ALA A 16 22.69 21.34 -3.11
CA ALA A 16 23.59 20.27 -3.54
C ALA A 16 24.24 19.51 -2.36
N ALA A 17 24.44 20.17 -1.22
CA ALA A 17 24.89 19.53 0.01
C ALA A 17 23.78 18.67 0.64
N LEU A 18 22.54 19.17 0.69
CA LEU A 18 21.37 18.41 1.14
C LEU A 18 21.17 17.14 0.30
N ALA A 19 21.30 17.23 -1.02
CA ALA A 19 21.16 16.10 -1.94
C ALA A 19 22.21 14.99 -1.72
N ARG A 20 23.35 15.31 -1.10
CA ARG A 20 24.42 14.35 -0.78
C ARG A 20 24.23 13.65 0.57
N VAL A 21 23.30 14.10 1.41
CA VAL A 21 23.00 13.42 2.68
C VAL A 21 22.18 12.16 2.38
N PRO A 22 22.67 10.95 2.71
CA PRO A 22 21.97 9.72 2.34
C PRO A 22 20.57 9.60 2.93
N ASN A 23 20.38 10.08 4.16
CA ASN A 23 19.09 10.11 4.82
C ASN A 23 18.98 11.33 5.75
N LEU A 24 18.16 12.30 5.36
CA LEU A 24 17.96 13.55 6.10
C LEU A 24 17.21 13.34 7.41
N ALA A 25 16.31 12.35 7.48
CA ALA A 25 15.56 12.03 8.69
C ALA A 25 16.45 11.41 9.78
N GLN A 26 17.52 10.72 9.39
CA GLN A 26 18.52 10.16 10.30
C GLN A 26 19.63 11.15 10.68
N ALA A 27 19.74 12.29 9.99
CA ALA A 27 20.74 13.32 10.22
C ALA A 27 20.10 14.70 10.50
N PRO A 28 19.24 14.83 11.53
CA PRO A 28 18.42 16.02 11.73
C PRO A 28 19.24 17.29 11.96
N VAL A 29 20.37 17.22 12.68
CA VAL A 29 21.24 18.38 12.92
C VAL A 29 21.85 18.88 11.60
N THR A 30 22.42 17.97 10.80
CA THR A 30 22.98 18.30 9.48
C THR A 30 21.91 18.88 8.56
N PHE A 31 20.73 18.26 8.52
CA PHE A 31 19.58 18.76 7.76
C PHE A 31 19.22 20.19 8.20
N LEU A 32 19.03 20.45 9.50
CA LEU A 32 18.64 21.75 10.02
C LEU A 32 19.70 22.82 9.72
N LEU A 33 21.00 22.52 9.84
CA LEU A 33 22.07 23.46 9.53
C LEU A 33 22.10 23.82 8.03
N LEU A 34 22.04 22.81 7.16
CA LEU A 34 22.03 23.04 5.72
C LEU A 34 20.77 23.75 5.25
N PHE A 35 19.61 23.40 5.83
CA PHE A 35 18.34 24.04 5.53
C PHE A 35 18.31 25.50 6.03
N ALA A 36 18.81 25.77 7.24
CA ALA A 36 18.94 27.13 7.75
C ALA A 36 19.90 27.96 6.89
N GLY A 37 21.03 27.39 6.46
CA GLY A 37 21.96 28.04 5.52
C GLY A 37 21.32 28.36 4.17
N ALA A 38 20.58 27.41 3.60
CA ALA A 38 19.80 27.61 2.38
C ALA A 38 18.77 28.74 2.55
N PHE A 39 18.03 28.74 3.66
CA PHE A 39 17.02 29.76 3.96
C PHE A 39 17.63 31.15 4.16
N ALA A 40 18.77 31.25 4.84
CA ALA A 40 19.50 32.51 4.99
C ALA A 40 19.96 33.05 3.63
N CYS A 41 20.50 32.20 2.76
CA CYS A 41 20.87 32.57 1.39
C CYS A 41 19.66 33.05 0.59
N TYR A 42 18.51 32.36 0.70
CA TYR A 42 17.26 32.80 0.09
C TYR A 42 16.83 34.19 0.59
N ALA A 43 16.82 34.41 1.91
CA ALA A 43 16.42 35.69 2.52
C ALA A 43 17.33 36.85 2.08
N LEU A 44 18.65 36.63 2.06
CA LEU A 44 19.63 37.61 1.57
C LEU A 44 19.45 37.92 0.09
N GLY A 45 19.18 36.89 -0.73
CA GLY A 45 18.89 37.05 -2.15
C GLY A 45 17.63 37.86 -2.41
N ALA A 46 16.55 37.55 -1.67
CA ALA A 46 15.28 38.27 -1.74
C ALA A 46 15.42 39.74 -1.30
N TRP A 47 16.10 39.99 -0.18
CA TRP A 47 16.39 41.34 0.31
C TRP A 47 17.17 42.15 -0.73
N GLY A 48 18.23 41.56 -1.30
CA GLY A 48 19.09 42.19 -2.31
C GLY A 48 18.39 42.45 -3.65
N LEU A 49 17.19 41.91 -3.86
CA LEU A 49 16.36 42.13 -5.04
C LEU A 49 15.06 42.90 -4.74
N HIS A 50 14.75 43.26 -3.49
CA HIS A 50 13.42 43.76 -3.12
C HIS A 50 13.04 45.08 -3.84
N GLU A 51 14.01 45.97 -4.08
CA GLU A 51 13.83 47.21 -4.85
C GLU A 51 14.07 47.04 -6.35
N SER A 52 14.56 45.88 -6.79
CA SER A 52 14.88 45.64 -8.19
C SER A 52 13.61 45.41 -9.00
N ARG A 53 13.42 46.20 -10.05
CA ARG A 53 12.33 46.02 -11.04
C ARG A 53 12.92 45.79 -12.43
N GLY A 54 12.49 44.73 -13.11
CA GLY A 54 12.87 44.44 -14.50
C GLY A 54 13.24 42.97 -14.79
N GLY A 55 13.35 42.63 -16.08
CA GLY A 55 13.51 41.25 -16.55
C GLY A 55 14.80 40.54 -16.12
N ARG A 56 15.89 41.30 -15.87
CA ARG A 56 17.17 40.71 -15.41
C ARG A 56 17.06 40.12 -14.00
N ALA A 57 16.34 40.77 -13.10
CA ALA A 57 16.10 40.25 -11.75
C ALA A 57 15.25 38.98 -11.79
N MET A 58 14.18 38.99 -12.60
CA MET A 58 13.34 37.80 -12.83
C MET A 58 14.16 36.63 -13.39
N LEU A 59 14.99 36.89 -14.42
CA LEU A 59 15.84 35.86 -15.01
C LEU A 59 16.79 35.24 -13.97
N LEU A 60 17.41 36.05 -13.12
CA LEU A 60 18.27 35.56 -12.04
C LEU A 60 17.51 34.64 -11.07
N VAL A 61 16.30 35.04 -10.64
CA VAL A 61 15.45 34.23 -9.75
C VAL A 61 15.12 32.89 -10.41
N LEU A 62 14.71 32.90 -11.68
CA LEU A 62 14.37 31.68 -12.41
C LEU A 62 15.58 30.76 -12.59
N LEU A 63 16.76 31.30 -12.90
CA LEU A 63 17.99 30.52 -13.02
C LEU A 63 18.40 29.87 -11.70
N VAL A 64 18.37 30.62 -10.60
CA VAL A 64 18.69 30.09 -9.26
C VAL A 64 17.67 29.05 -8.84
N ALA A 65 16.37 29.30 -9.04
CA ALA A 65 15.30 28.34 -8.73
C ALA A 65 15.45 27.05 -9.54
N GLY A 66 15.72 27.16 -10.84
CA GLY A 66 15.99 26.02 -11.72
C GLY A 66 17.21 25.22 -11.27
N ALA A 67 18.33 25.89 -10.99
CA ALA A 67 19.56 25.24 -10.52
C ALA A 67 19.38 24.54 -9.17
N ALA A 68 18.69 25.17 -8.21
CA ALA A 68 18.40 24.57 -6.90
C ALA A 68 17.49 23.33 -7.03
N ARG A 69 16.47 23.39 -7.90
CA ARG A 69 15.59 22.25 -8.22
C ARG A 69 16.38 21.10 -8.85
N LEU A 70 17.24 21.40 -9.82
CA LEU A 70 18.09 20.40 -10.48
C LEU A 70 19.07 19.75 -9.50
N ALA A 71 19.63 20.52 -8.56
CA ALA A 71 20.52 20.00 -7.53
C ALA A 71 19.82 18.99 -6.60
N LEU A 72 18.53 19.19 -6.31
CA LEU A 72 17.73 18.30 -5.46
C LEU A 72 17.04 17.16 -6.22
N LEU A 73 16.97 17.22 -7.55
CA LEU A 73 16.29 16.23 -8.38
C LEU A 73 16.72 14.76 -8.12
N PRO A 74 18.02 14.43 -7.91
CA PRO A 74 18.43 13.06 -7.63
C PRO A 74 18.27 12.64 -6.16
N ALA A 75 17.89 13.57 -5.26
CA ALA A 75 17.81 13.28 -3.84
C ALA A 75 16.62 12.37 -3.51
N ALA A 76 16.85 11.33 -2.70
CA ALA A 76 15.75 10.49 -2.22
C ALA A 76 14.86 11.28 -1.23
N PRO A 77 13.52 11.13 -1.28
CA PRO A 77 12.58 11.87 -0.44
C PRO A 77 12.53 11.32 0.99
N THR A 78 13.67 11.30 1.69
CA THR A 78 13.85 10.63 2.99
C THR A 78 13.12 11.27 4.16
N LEU A 79 12.65 12.52 4.01
CA LEU A 79 11.84 13.23 5.00
C LEU A 79 10.34 12.90 4.93
N SER A 80 9.91 12.15 3.90
CA SER A 80 8.51 11.72 3.75
C SER A 80 8.42 10.20 3.76
N THR A 81 7.54 9.67 4.59
CA THR A 81 7.18 8.25 4.57
C THR A 81 6.18 7.91 3.46
N ASP A 82 5.56 8.92 2.84
CA ASP A 82 4.44 8.76 1.91
C ASP A 82 4.79 9.08 0.45
N ALA A 83 5.99 9.58 0.15
CA ALA A 83 6.36 9.94 -1.23
C ALA A 83 6.18 8.77 -2.22
N TYR A 84 6.63 7.58 -1.84
CA TYR A 84 6.44 6.37 -2.66
C TYR A 84 5.00 5.87 -2.67
N ARG A 85 4.23 6.12 -1.59
CA ARG A 85 2.79 5.82 -1.54
C ARG A 85 2.03 6.66 -2.57
N TYR A 86 2.31 7.96 -2.67
CA TYR A 86 1.68 8.81 -3.68
C TYR A 86 2.05 8.41 -5.11
N VAL A 87 3.29 7.99 -5.35
CA VAL A 87 3.70 7.46 -6.67
C VAL A 87 2.94 6.17 -7.00
N TRP A 88 2.75 5.29 -6.01
CA TRP A 88 1.95 4.09 -6.17
C TRP A 88 0.46 4.43 -6.42
N ASP A 89 -0.14 5.30 -5.61
CA ASP A 89 -1.53 5.76 -5.77
C ASP A 89 -1.77 6.32 -7.18
N ALA A 90 -0.84 7.15 -7.69
CA ALA A 90 -0.92 7.70 -9.03
C ALA A 90 -0.86 6.63 -10.12
N ARG A 91 0.01 5.61 -9.97
CA ARG A 91 0.10 4.49 -10.92
C ARG A 91 -1.18 3.65 -10.91
N VAL A 92 -1.71 3.35 -9.72
CA VAL A 92 -2.95 2.59 -9.53
C VAL A 92 -4.13 3.34 -10.15
N ALA A 93 -4.28 4.62 -9.85
CA ALA A 93 -5.31 5.47 -10.44
C ALA A 93 -5.17 5.58 -11.96
N SER A 94 -3.95 5.71 -12.50
CA SER A 94 -3.71 5.77 -13.95
C SER A 94 -4.07 4.47 -14.69
N ALA A 95 -4.10 3.34 -13.99
CA ALA A 95 -4.55 2.05 -14.51
C ALA A 95 -6.08 1.87 -14.41
N GLY A 96 -6.82 2.89 -14.00
CA GLY A 96 -8.27 2.82 -13.79
C GLY A 96 -8.67 2.06 -12.53
N ILE A 97 -7.75 1.83 -11.60
CA ILE A 97 -8.01 1.17 -10.33
C ILE A 97 -8.16 2.25 -9.26
N SER A 98 -9.27 2.28 -8.53
CA SER A 98 -9.39 3.17 -7.39
C SER A 98 -8.64 2.65 -6.17
N PRO A 99 -7.68 3.41 -5.61
CA PRO A 99 -7.01 3.05 -4.36
C PRO A 99 -7.90 3.28 -3.14
N TYR A 100 -9.08 3.90 -3.30
CA TYR A 100 -9.96 4.34 -2.22
C TYR A 100 -11.22 3.47 -2.08
N LEU A 101 -11.12 2.17 -2.38
CA LEU A 101 -12.19 1.24 -2.05
C LEU A 101 -12.34 1.15 -0.52
N HIS A 102 -13.58 1.29 -0.03
CA HIS A 102 -13.83 1.27 1.39
C HIS A 102 -13.91 -0.18 1.89
N TRP A 103 -12.93 -0.61 2.67
CA TRP A 103 -12.90 -1.97 3.22
C TRP A 103 -13.59 -2.01 4.59
N PHE A 104 -14.55 -2.91 4.72
CA PHE A 104 -15.25 -3.18 5.97
C PHE A 104 -15.04 -4.63 6.38
N THR A 105 -14.29 -4.86 7.45
CA THR A 105 -14.15 -6.20 8.02
C THR A 105 -15.40 -6.52 8.83
N ALA A 106 -16.21 -7.44 8.33
CA ALA A 106 -17.49 -7.83 8.91
C ALA A 106 -17.31 -8.88 10.01
N LEU A 107 -17.85 -8.55 11.18
CA LEU A 107 -17.88 -9.36 12.40
C LEU A 107 -19.32 -9.46 12.92
N LYS A 108 -19.59 -10.46 13.75
CA LYS A 108 -20.86 -10.57 14.50
C LYS A 108 -21.18 -9.29 15.29
N ALA A 109 -20.16 -8.63 15.83
CA ALA A 109 -20.32 -7.46 16.68
C ALA A 109 -20.66 -6.16 15.94
N ASN A 110 -20.35 -6.06 14.63
CA ASN A 110 -20.48 -4.79 13.88
C ASN A 110 -21.33 -4.90 12.61
N ILE A 111 -21.87 -6.09 12.29
CA ILE A 111 -22.63 -6.30 11.05
C ILE A 111 -23.88 -5.40 10.95
N ASP A 112 -24.45 -4.98 12.07
CA ASP A 112 -25.58 -4.04 12.09
C ASP A 112 -25.21 -2.65 11.51
N GLU A 113 -23.92 -2.28 11.48
CA GLU A 113 -23.44 -1.01 10.91
C GLU A 113 -23.38 -1.01 9.39
N ILE A 114 -23.55 -2.17 8.73
CA ILE A 114 -23.42 -2.33 7.28
C ILE A 114 -24.35 -1.40 6.49
N ALA A 115 -25.53 -1.09 7.04
CA ALA A 115 -26.51 -0.18 6.43
C ALA A 115 -25.96 1.26 6.29
N GLY A 116 -25.02 1.65 7.15
CA GLY A 116 -24.38 2.97 7.11
C GLY A 116 -23.27 3.10 6.07
N LEU A 117 -22.76 1.98 5.54
CA LEU A 117 -21.59 1.97 4.65
C LEU A 117 -21.89 2.56 3.27
N VAL A 118 -23.04 2.22 2.68
CA VAL A 118 -23.40 2.75 1.35
C VAL A 118 -23.63 4.27 1.40
N PRO A 119 -24.42 4.83 2.34
CA PRO A 119 -24.54 6.28 2.47
C PRO A 119 -23.20 6.96 2.75
N LEU A 120 -22.32 6.35 3.56
CA LEU A 120 -20.99 6.88 3.81
C LEU A 120 -20.15 6.92 2.53
N ALA A 121 -20.10 5.81 1.80
CA ALA A 121 -19.41 5.70 0.53
C ALA A 121 -19.89 6.75 -0.48
N SER A 122 -21.21 6.96 -0.62
CA SER A 122 -21.76 8.03 -1.46
C SER A 122 -21.30 9.42 -1.03
N ARG A 123 -21.31 9.72 0.28
CA ARG A 123 -20.91 11.05 0.79
C ARG A 123 -19.44 11.35 0.57
N VAL A 124 -18.57 10.35 0.68
CA VAL A 124 -17.12 10.53 0.51
C VAL A 124 -16.66 10.35 -0.93
N GLY A 125 -17.57 10.00 -1.85
CA GLY A 125 -17.24 9.75 -3.25
C GLY A 125 -16.44 8.47 -3.47
N ALA A 126 -16.60 7.45 -2.62
CA ALA A 126 -15.96 6.16 -2.82
C ALA A 126 -16.65 5.40 -3.95
N GLU A 127 -15.84 4.79 -4.84
CA GLU A 127 -16.33 3.99 -5.97
C GLU A 127 -17.01 2.69 -5.51
N GLY A 128 -16.56 2.13 -4.38
CA GLY A 128 -17.04 0.85 -3.91
C GLY A 128 -16.79 0.59 -2.44
N VAL A 129 -17.52 -0.40 -1.92
CA VAL A 129 -17.38 -0.96 -0.58
C VAL A 129 -17.04 -2.45 -0.72
N ASN A 130 -15.97 -2.87 -0.08
CA ASN A 130 -15.56 -4.27 0.03
C ASN A 130 -15.90 -4.82 1.41
N LEU A 131 -16.79 -5.81 1.46
CA LEU A 131 -17.05 -6.61 2.65
C LEU A 131 -15.97 -7.68 2.82
N GLN A 132 -15.06 -7.48 3.75
CA GLN A 132 -14.03 -8.45 4.10
C GLN A 132 -14.53 -9.33 5.24
N ARG A 133 -14.49 -10.65 5.09
CA ARG A 133 -14.74 -11.53 6.24
C ARG A 133 -13.61 -11.46 7.25
N LEU A 134 -13.92 -11.60 8.53
CA LEU A 134 -12.89 -11.88 9.54
C LEU A 134 -12.24 -13.24 9.26
N VAL A 135 -10.95 -13.20 8.91
CA VAL A 135 -10.10 -14.40 8.78
C VAL A 135 -9.51 -14.71 10.16
N TYR A 136 -9.64 -15.95 10.60
CA TYR A 136 -9.09 -16.43 11.87
C TYR A 136 -8.44 -17.80 11.68
N ASN A 137 -7.46 -18.10 12.52
CA ASN A 137 -6.67 -19.34 12.48
C ASN A 137 -6.67 -20.08 13.83
N GLY A 138 -7.41 -19.59 14.82
CA GLY A 138 -7.40 -20.11 16.19
C GLY A 138 -6.19 -19.66 17.03
N LEU A 139 -5.36 -18.77 16.49
CA LEU A 139 -4.25 -18.13 17.19
C LEU A 139 -4.57 -16.65 17.43
N GLY A 140 -4.21 -16.14 18.61
CA GLY A 140 -4.41 -14.75 18.96
C GLY A 140 -5.87 -14.40 19.32
N LEU A 141 -6.28 -13.18 19.00
CA LEU A 141 -7.53 -12.59 19.48
C LEU A 141 -8.74 -12.83 18.58
N ALA A 142 -8.52 -13.19 17.30
CA ALA A 142 -9.58 -13.42 16.34
C ALA A 142 -10.14 -14.85 16.52
N THR A 143 -11.42 -14.96 16.85
CA THR A 143 -12.08 -16.24 17.13
C THR A 143 -13.19 -16.56 16.13
N ALA A 144 -13.63 -17.83 16.13
CA ALA A 144 -14.69 -18.30 15.26
C ALA A 144 -16.05 -17.64 15.59
N GLU A 145 -16.27 -17.31 16.86
CA GLU A 145 -17.50 -16.71 17.39
C GLU A 145 -17.67 -15.27 16.93
N GLN A 146 -16.57 -14.59 16.60
CA GLN A 146 -16.58 -13.24 16.05
C GLN A 146 -16.86 -13.21 14.55
N SER A 147 -16.60 -14.32 13.85
CA SER A 147 -16.70 -14.40 12.39
C SER A 147 -18.12 -14.73 11.92
N LEU A 148 -18.48 -14.16 10.77
CA LEU A 148 -19.69 -14.53 10.02
C LEU A 148 -19.46 -15.78 9.16
N HIS A 149 -18.20 -16.14 8.89
CA HIS A 149 -17.83 -17.22 7.98
C HIS A 149 -18.32 -18.59 8.48
N GLY A 150 -19.15 -19.28 7.69
CA GLY A 150 -19.76 -20.57 8.06
C GLY A 150 -20.75 -20.51 9.23
N ARG A 151 -21.14 -19.30 9.67
CA ARG A 151 -22.07 -19.06 10.78
C ARG A 151 -23.08 -17.96 10.46
N LEU A 152 -23.26 -17.64 9.18
CA LEU A 152 -24.19 -16.63 8.73
C LEU A 152 -25.62 -17.09 9.05
N VAL A 153 -26.40 -16.21 9.68
CA VAL A 153 -27.83 -16.46 9.93
C VAL A 153 -28.69 -15.57 9.06
N GLU A 154 -29.96 -15.94 8.87
CA GLU A 154 -30.93 -15.26 8.00
C GLU A 154 -30.97 -13.74 8.21
N ARG A 155 -30.90 -13.27 9.46
CA ARG A 155 -30.86 -11.84 9.78
C ARG A 155 -29.64 -11.14 9.15
N GLU A 156 -28.47 -11.72 9.25
CA GLU A 156 -27.21 -11.12 8.78
C GLU A 156 -27.13 -11.15 7.26
N GLU A 157 -27.61 -12.24 6.65
CA GLU A 157 -27.77 -12.35 5.21
C GLU A 157 -28.73 -11.28 4.68
N ALA A 158 -29.86 -11.06 5.34
CA ALA A 158 -30.80 -9.99 4.97
C ALA A 158 -30.15 -8.60 5.07
N LEU A 159 -29.31 -8.33 6.08
CA LEU A 159 -28.58 -7.05 6.18
C LEU A 159 -27.60 -6.86 5.01
N ILE A 160 -26.86 -7.89 4.63
CA ILE A 160 -25.93 -7.87 3.48
C ILE A 160 -26.69 -7.66 2.17
N GLN A 161 -27.80 -8.35 1.96
CA GLN A 161 -28.63 -8.20 0.77
C GLN A 161 -29.24 -6.79 0.64
N HIS A 162 -29.70 -6.21 1.76
CA HIS A 162 -30.17 -4.83 1.78
C HIS A 162 -29.06 -3.83 1.44
N ALA A 163 -27.86 -4.01 2.00
CA ALA A 163 -26.70 -3.17 1.66
C ALA A 163 -26.32 -3.31 0.18
N ALA A 164 -26.32 -4.52 -0.36
CA ALA A 164 -26.06 -4.77 -1.78
C ALA A 164 -27.11 -4.11 -2.69
N ALA A 165 -28.39 -4.13 -2.30
CA ALA A 165 -29.46 -3.45 -3.04
C ALA A 165 -29.31 -1.93 -2.99
N ALA A 166 -28.98 -1.36 -1.82
CA ALA A 166 -28.70 0.06 -1.67
C ALA A 166 -27.50 0.50 -2.52
N ALA A 167 -26.43 -0.29 -2.53
CA ALA A 167 -25.24 -0.02 -3.33
C ALA A 167 -25.56 0.00 -4.84
N ARG A 168 -26.33 -0.99 -5.33
CA ARG A 168 -26.82 -1.00 -6.72
C ARG A 168 -27.64 0.25 -7.05
N GLY A 169 -28.54 0.67 -6.17
CA GLY A 169 -29.34 1.88 -6.34
C GLY A 169 -28.51 3.17 -6.37
N ALA A 170 -27.38 3.19 -5.68
CA ALA A 170 -26.46 4.33 -5.62
C ALA A 170 -25.33 4.30 -6.66
N GLY A 171 -25.25 3.25 -7.50
CA GLY A 171 -24.16 3.07 -8.45
C GLY A 171 -22.80 2.77 -7.78
N ILE A 172 -22.80 2.23 -6.56
CA ILE A 172 -21.60 1.88 -5.79
C ILE A 172 -21.30 0.39 -5.98
N VAL A 173 -20.03 0.07 -6.26
CA VAL A 173 -19.58 -1.32 -6.34
C VAL A 173 -19.64 -1.95 -4.94
N PHE A 174 -20.34 -3.07 -4.80
CA PHE A 174 -20.38 -3.84 -3.56
C PHE A 174 -19.83 -5.24 -3.79
N SER A 175 -18.68 -5.54 -3.18
CA SER A 175 -17.91 -6.77 -3.43
C SER A 175 -17.33 -7.33 -2.13
N ALA A 176 -16.71 -8.50 -2.18
CA ALA A 176 -15.88 -9.05 -1.11
C ALA A 176 -14.47 -9.41 -1.59
N SER A 177 -13.65 -9.94 -0.68
CA SER A 177 -12.28 -10.39 -0.93
C SER A 177 -12.21 -11.31 -2.14
N GLY A 178 -11.27 -11.06 -3.06
CA GLY A 178 -11.14 -11.84 -4.29
C GLY A 178 -12.10 -11.45 -5.41
N ALA A 179 -12.77 -10.28 -5.30
CA ALA A 179 -13.73 -9.78 -6.28
C ALA A 179 -14.93 -10.72 -6.52
N VAL A 180 -15.27 -11.52 -5.50
CA VAL A 180 -16.47 -12.36 -5.51
C VAL A 180 -17.60 -11.67 -4.76
N ALA A 181 -18.82 -12.15 -5.00
CA ALA A 181 -19.97 -11.74 -4.21
C ALA A 181 -19.75 -12.07 -2.71
N PRO A 182 -20.13 -11.20 -1.77
CA PRO A 182 -19.93 -11.42 -0.34
C PRO A 182 -20.41 -12.78 0.18
N GLU A 183 -21.51 -13.28 -0.36
CA GLU A 183 -22.11 -14.56 0.02
C GLU A 183 -21.16 -15.73 -0.27
N VAL A 184 -20.38 -15.65 -1.37
CA VAL A 184 -19.39 -16.67 -1.73
C VAL A 184 -18.19 -16.64 -0.78
N SER A 185 -17.78 -15.45 -0.35
CA SER A 185 -16.66 -15.29 0.60
C SER A 185 -17.00 -15.80 2.00
N LEU A 186 -18.27 -15.66 2.41
CA LEU A 186 -18.76 -15.98 3.77
C LEU A 186 -19.17 -17.44 3.96
N ASN A 187 -19.31 -18.21 2.88
CA ASN A 187 -19.66 -19.61 2.93
C ASN A 187 -18.41 -20.50 2.74
N PRO A 188 -18.21 -21.55 3.54
CA PRO A 188 -17.07 -22.45 3.39
C PRO A 188 -17.18 -23.29 2.12
N ALA A 189 -16.07 -23.49 1.43
CA ALA A 189 -15.99 -24.43 0.31
C ALA A 189 -16.19 -25.87 0.84
N GLN A 190 -17.09 -26.64 0.20
CA GLN A 190 -17.39 -28.03 0.52
C GLN A 190 -16.60 -28.98 -0.39
N GLU A 191 -15.26 -28.91 -0.35
CA GLU A 191 -14.39 -29.76 -1.17
C GLU A 191 -13.40 -30.54 -0.30
N ASP A 192 -13.03 -31.75 -0.76
CA ASP A 192 -11.99 -32.58 -0.13
C ASP A 192 -10.60 -31.93 -0.20
N ARG A 193 -10.39 -31.01 -1.16
CA ARG A 193 -9.15 -30.24 -1.37
C ARG A 193 -9.45 -28.75 -1.50
N PRO A 194 -9.86 -28.08 -0.42
CA PRO A 194 -10.37 -26.71 -0.46
C PRO A 194 -9.31 -25.67 -0.87
N TRP A 195 -8.02 -26.02 -0.80
CA TRP A 195 -6.92 -25.17 -1.28
C TRP A 195 -6.73 -25.19 -2.79
N SER A 196 -7.31 -26.16 -3.50
CA SER A 196 -7.08 -26.38 -4.94
C SER A 196 -7.59 -25.22 -5.81
N ALA A 197 -8.57 -24.47 -5.31
CA ALA A 197 -9.06 -23.25 -5.95
C ALA A 197 -8.11 -22.04 -5.80
N CYS A 198 -7.06 -22.13 -4.97
CA CYS A 198 -6.12 -21.02 -4.76
C CYS A 198 -5.26 -20.77 -6.00
N ARG A 199 -5.41 -19.59 -6.61
CA ARG A 199 -4.60 -19.16 -7.76
C ARG A 199 -3.46 -18.19 -7.42
N ARG A 200 -3.36 -17.75 -6.15
CA ARG A 200 -2.39 -16.73 -5.71
C ARG A 200 -0.94 -17.03 -6.11
N PRO A 201 -0.43 -18.28 -6.03
CA PRO A 201 0.96 -18.56 -6.43
C PRO A 201 1.27 -18.27 -7.92
N TRP A 202 0.25 -18.06 -8.76
CA TRP A 202 0.40 -17.72 -10.18
C TRP A 202 0.02 -16.29 -10.52
N SER A 203 -0.68 -15.58 -9.63
CA SER A 203 -1.21 -14.24 -9.91
C SER A 203 -0.77 -13.16 -8.90
N LEU A 204 -0.17 -13.55 -7.78
CA LEU A 204 0.13 -12.65 -6.67
C LEU A 204 1.51 -12.93 -6.07
N VAL A 205 2.17 -11.85 -5.66
CA VAL A 205 3.40 -11.89 -4.86
C VAL A 205 3.16 -11.11 -3.58
N TYR A 206 3.53 -11.67 -2.43
CA TYR A 206 3.57 -10.91 -1.17
C TYR A 206 5.03 -10.63 -0.82
N VAL A 207 5.35 -9.36 -0.57
CA VAL A 207 6.71 -8.92 -0.23
C VAL A 207 6.68 -8.25 1.13
N THR A 208 7.53 -8.70 2.05
CA THR A 208 7.67 -8.08 3.37
C THR A 208 8.59 -6.86 3.33
N VAL A 209 8.57 -6.06 4.39
CA VAL A 209 9.48 -4.91 4.55
C VAL A 209 10.97 -5.29 4.53
N HIS A 210 11.30 -6.56 4.80
CA HIS A 210 12.67 -7.10 4.75
C HIS A 210 13.04 -7.64 3.36
N GLY A 211 12.19 -7.43 2.35
CA GLY A 211 12.39 -7.90 1.00
C GLY A 211 12.05 -9.38 0.79
N ASN A 212 11.62 -10.11 1.82
CA ASN A 212 11.26 -11.52 1.68
C ASN A 212 10.00 -11.65 0.83
N VAL A 213 10.08 -12.50 -0.19
CA VAL A 213 8.96 -12.89 -1.04
C VAL A 213 8.29 -14.12 -0.44
N LEU A 214 6.97 -14.06 -0.20
CA LEU A 214 6.17 -15.13 0.38
C LEU A 214 5.06 -15.56 -0.60
N PRO A 215 4.50 -16.77 -0.48
CA PRO A 215 3.44 -17.26 -1.37
C PRO A 215 2.10 -16.52 -1.22
N CYS A 216 1.81 -15.98 -0.02
CA CYS A 216 0.65 -15.13 0.22
C CYS A 216 0.81 -14.33 1.52
N CYS A 217 -0.07 -13.35 1.74
CA CYS A 217 -0.07 -12.51 2.95
C CYS A 217 -0.51 -13.26 4.23
N ILE A 218 -1.19 -14.41 4.09
CA ILE A 218 -1.71 -15.19 5.21
C ILE A 218 -0.64 -16.15 5.74
N ALA A 219 0.15 -16.76 4.85
CA ALA A 219 1.20 -17.74 5.15
C ALA A 219 2.06 -17.42 6.39
N PRO A 220 2.59 -16.20 6.57
CA PRO A 220 3.44 -15.90 7.74
C PRO A 220 2.74 -15.98 9.09
N TRP A 221 1.41 -15.95 9.13
CA TRP A 221 0.62 -15.96 10.37
C TRP A 221 0.09 -17.35 10.74
N ILE A 222 0.25 -18.33 9.86
CA ILE A 222 -0.30 -19.69 10.02
C ILE A 222 0.76 -20.76 9.76
N THR A 223 2.04 -20.38 9.78
CA THR A 223 3.17 -21.30 9.71
C THR A 223 3.91 -21.36 11.03
N ALA A 224 4.32 -22.56 11.43
CA ALA A 224 5.30 -22.73 12.51
C ALA A 224 6.74 -22.44 12.05
N HIS A 225 7.01 -22.42 10.74
CA HIS A 225 8.35 -22.38 10.16
C HIS A 225 8.47 -21.29 9.09
N TYR A 226 8.68 -20.05 9.52
CA TYR A 226 8.75 -18.88 8.64
C TYR A 226 9.76 -19.03 7.49
N ASP A 227 10.96 -19.56 7.74
CA ASP A 227 11.98 -19.72 6.70
C ASP A 227 11.56 -20.69 5.58
N GLY A 228 10.69 -21.65 5.91
CA GLY A 228 10.13 -22.62 4.99
C GLY A 228 9.17 -22.00 3.97
N ILE A 229 8.60 -20.83 4.25
CA ILE A 229 7.65 -20.14 3.36
C ILE A 229 8.26 -18.97 2.59
N VAL A 230 9.52 -18.61 2.85
CA VAL A 230 10.22 -17.60 2.05
C VAL A 230 10.52 -18.20 0.67
N LEU A 231 10.22 -17.51 -0.43
CA LEU A 231 10.47 -17.97 -1.80
C LEU A 231 11.69 -17.27 -2.42
N GLY A 232 12.12 -16.15 -1.85
CA GLY A 232 13.29 -15.38 -2.28
C GLY A 232 13.40 -14.06 -1.52
N ASN A 233 14.41 -13.24 -1.85
CA ASN A 233 14.55 -11.90 -1.26
C ASN A 233 14.91 -10.84 -2.31
N LEU A 234 14.08 -9.80 -2.45
CA LEU A 234 14.22 -8.75 -3.47
C LEU A 234 15.43 -7.83 -3.27
N PHE A 235 16.05 -7.82 -2.10
CA PHE A 235 17.32 -7.11 -1.89
C PHE A 235 18.53 -7.90 -2.40
N ARG A 236 18.34 -9.17 -2.78
CA ARG A 236 19.41 -10.08 -3.23
C ARG A 236 19.20 -10.57 -4.66
N GLN A 237 17.95 -10.69 -5.10
CA GLN A 237 17.57 -11.30 -6.38
C GLN A 237 16.50 -10.42 -7.05
N SER A 238 16.47 -10.40 -8.38
CA SER A 238 15.38 -9.77 -9.12
C SER A 238 14.06 -10.53 -8.94
N LEU A 239 12.93 -9.84 -9.13
CA LEU A 239 11.62 -10.48 -9.03
C LEU A 239 11.46 -11.63 -10.04
N ALA A 240 12.01 -11.49 -11.25
CA ALA A 240 11.93 -12.53 -12.28
C ALA A 240 12.68 -13.80 -11.87
N GLU A 241 13.89 -13.67 -11.30
CA GLU A 241 14.66 -14.80 -10.77
C GLU A 241 13.93 -15.51 -9.63
N ILE A 242 13.25 -14.76 -8.76
CA ILE A 242 12.47 -15.35 -7.67
C ILE A 242 11.22 -16.05 -8.23
N TRP A 243 10.46 -15.38 -9.09
CA TRP A 243 9.17 -15.85 -9.62
C TRP A 243 9.28 -17.12 -10.48
N TRP A 244 10.38 -17.27 -11.21
CA TRP A 244 10.71 -18.45 -12.00
C TRP A 244 11.73 -19.37 -11.31
N GLY A 245 12.13 -19.04 -10.08
CA GLY A 245 13.13 -19.78 -9.33
C GLY A 245 12.60 -21.11 -8.77
N PRO A 246 13.51 -22.03 -8.40
CA PRO A 246 13.16 -23.37 -7.97
C PRO A 246 12.20 -23.39 -6.78
N ARG A 247 12.43 -22.56 -5.75
CA ARG A 247 11.55 -22.50 -4.56
C ARG A 247 10.11 -22.13 -4.91
N TYR A 248 9.92 -21.24 -5.89
CA TYR A 248 8.58 -20.81 -6.32
C TYR A 248 7.89 -21.89 -7.15
N LEU A 249 8.61 -22.52 -8.06
CA LEU A 249 8.10 -23.63 -8.87
C LEU A 249 7.76 -24.85 -8.01
N GLU A 250 8.64 -25.24 -7.09
CA GLU A 250 8.40 -26.31 -6.12
C GLU A 250 7.16 -26.02 -5.26
N PHE A 251 6.95 -24.76 -4.84
CA PHE A 251 5.75 -24.38 -4.11
C PHE A 251 4.47 -24.54 -4.95
N ARG A 252 4.52 -24.14 -6.23
CA ARG A 252 3.41 -24.28 -7.19
C ARG A 252 3.10 -25.75 -7.47
N ASP A 253 4.09 -26.62 -7.53
CA ASP A 253 3.87 -28.05 -7.70
C ASP A 253 3.29 -28.66 -6.41
N ALA A 254 3.85 -28.30 -5.26
CA ALA A 254 3.41 -28.83 -3.97
C ALA A 254 1.94 -28.49 -3.64
N ILE A 255 1.46 -27.27 -3.95
CA ILE A 255 0.07 -26.87 -3.65
C ILE A 255 -0.96 -27.64 -4.50
N GLN A 256 -0.55 -28.23 -5.63
CA GLN A 256 -1.43 -29.04 -6.49
C GLN A 256 -1.60 -30.49 -5.99
N THR A 257 -0.86 -30.89 -4.96
CA THR A 257 -0.90 -32.25 -4.40
C THR A 257 -1.98 -32.42 -3.33
N GLU A 258 -2.17 -33.67 -2.88
CA GLU A 258 -3.03 -34.00 -1.74
C GLU A 258 -2.44 -33.57 -0.38
N ALA A 259 -1.12 -33.30 -0.34
CA ALA A 259 -0.40 -32.87 0.85
C ALA A 259 0.26 -31.50 0.59
N PRO A 260 -0.54 -30.41 0.53
CA PRO A 260 -0.01 -29.10 0.18
C PRO A 260 0.93 -28.58 1.29
N PRO A 261 1.73 -27.53 1.00
CA PRO A 261 2.53 -26.86 2.01
C PRO A 261 1.68 -26.53 3.23
N GLU A 262 2.26 -26.66 4.43
CA GLU A 262 1.59 -26.37 5.71
C GLU A 262 0.70 -25.11 5.66
N PRO A 263 1.15 -23.96 5.15
CA PRO A 263 0.34 -22.75 5.14
C PRO A 263 -0.89 -22.80 4.21
N CYS A 264 -1.01 -23.81 3.35
CA CYS A 264 -2.10 -23.94 2.39
C CYS A 264 -3.21 -24.89 2.88
N ARG A 265 -2.96 -25.74 3.87
CA ARG A 265 -3.86 -26.84 4.27
C ARG A 265 -5.27 -26.39 4.69
N GLY A 266 -5.42 -25.16 5.19
CA GLY A 266 -6.71 -24.56 5.56
C GLY A 266 -7.19 -23.45 4.63
N CYS A 267 -6.56 -23.24 3.46
CA CYS A 267 -7.07 -22.33 2.43
C CYS A 267 -8.49 -22.76 2.03
N GLY A 268 -9.39 -21.81 1.80
CA GLY A 268 -10.78 -22.08 1.38
C GLY A 268 -11.72 -22.51 2.51
N VAL A 269 -11.19 -22.97 3.64
CA VAL A 269 -11.99 -23.36 4.82
C VAL A 269 -11.76 -22.40 5.97
N LYS A 270 -10.51 -22.26 6.41
CA LYS A 270 -10.10 -21.45 7.56
C LYS A 270 -9.69 -20.04 7.15
N TRP A 271 -9.08 -19.86 5.97
CA TRP A 271 -8.65 -18.55 5.48
C TRP A 271 -9.00 -18.29 4.01
N SER A 272 -9.05 -17.01 3.64
CA SER A 272 -9.61 -16.54 2.35
C SER A 272 -8.81 -17.06 1.17
N LEU A 273 -9.52 -17.49 0.12
CA LEU A 273 -9.00 -17.58 -1.25
C LEU A 273 -8.94 -16.20 -1.91
#